data_AF-W9X0Y1-F1
#
_entry.id   AF-W9X0Y1-F1
#
_cell.length_a   1.000
_cell.length_b   1.000
_cell.length_c   1.000
_cell.angle_alpha   90.00
_cell.angle_beta   90.00
_cell.angle_gamma   90.00
#
_symmetry.space_group_name_H-M   'P 1'
#
loop_
_entity.id
_entity.type
_entity.pdbx_description
1 polymer ?
#
loop_
_entity_poly.entity_id
_entity_poly.type
_entity_poly.pdbx_seq_one_letter_code
_entity_poly.pdbx_strand_id
1 'polypeptide(L)'
;MEEAASRLPGYLDKIVDFADGIAYELLKPLATYRSCHDGTPAEARMVLTCRRRVGDSSSPDEYVMKIKIQIPGGERRPSNSPEVGPSTTTAHELTALEKFRDTQSAFTPVLVNFKKAVQPAEGPLPGGYLTFLVMTKLPGDSLFNMYYWGMPTEERNEITQKFLVALKWIYAQGIEPVDCGLRNILWERETKTCTIIDFELWRETDAPLGDDTKELQRWGLARQPAAKNHWEAWNQMFR
;
A
#
# COMPACT_ATOMS: atom_id res chain seq x y z
N MET A 1 -16.05 -3.97 -24.19
CA MET A 1 -14.62 -3.64 -23.96
C MET A 1 -14.13 -4.62 -22.94
N GLU A 2 -13.30 -5.56 -23.36
CA GLU A 2 -12.72 -6.58 -22.51
C GLU A 2 -11.68 -5.89 -21.62
N GLU A 3 -11.97 -5.80 -20.33
CA GLU A 3 -11.07 -5.25 -19.32
C GLU A 3 -9.76 -6.02 -19.43
N ALA A 4 -8.65 -5.35 -19.74
CA ALA A 4 -7.35 -5.99 -19.85
C ALA A 4 -6.98 -6.55 -18.48
N ALA A 5 -7.39 -7.80 -18.20
CA ALA A 5 -7.05 -8.50 -16.98
C ALA A 5 -5.53 -8.47 -16.87
N SER A 6 -5.03 -7.66 -15.93
CA SER A 6 -3.60 -7.54 -15.71
C SER A 6 -3.08 -8.94 -15.39
N ARG A 7 -2.40 -9.54 -16.37
CA ARG A 7 -1.91 -10.91 -16.28
C ARG A 7 -0.83 -10.96 -15.22
N LEU A 8 -0.98 -11.89 -14.27
CA LEU A 8 0.10 -12.24 -13.36
C LEU A 8 1.33 -12.64 -14.20
N PRO A 9 2.55 -12.22 -13.81
CA PRO A 9 3.77 -12.75 -14.41
C PRO A 9 3.76 -14.28 -14.39
N GLY A 10 4.22 -14.92 -15.46
CA GLY A 10 4.15 -16.39 -15.59
C GLY A 10 4.97 -17.17 -14.55
N TYR A 11 5.86 -16.49 -13.83
CA TYR A 11 6.65 -17.04 -12.72
C TYR A 11 5.98 -16.88 -11.34
N LEU A 12 4.76 -16.32 -11.28
CA LEU A 12 3.96 -16.23 -10.06
C LEU A 12 2.74 -17.12 -10.16
N ASP A 13 2.62 -18.03 -9.21
CA ASP A 13 1.44 -18.88 -9.08
C ASP A 13 0.22 -18.08 -8.63
N LYS A 14 -0.96 -18.49 -9.11
CA LYS A 14 -2.24 -17.93 -8.65
C LYS A 14 -2.49 -18.24 -7.17
N ILE A 15 -1.97 -19.35 -6.67
CA ILE A 15 -2.08 -19.76 -5.27
C ILE A 15 -0.68 -19.67 -4.65
N VAL A 16 -0.57 -18.95 -3.53
CA VAL A 16 0.68 -18.78 -2.80
C VAL A 16 0.59 -19.53 -1.49
N ASP A 17 1.33 -20.63 -1.36
CA ASP A 17 1.39 -21.44 -0.13
C ASP A 17 2.32 -20.83 0.93
N PHE A 18 1.92 -20.88 2.19
CA PHE A 18 2.71 -20.46 3.34
C PHE A 18 3.05 -21.70 4.21
N ALA A 19 4.08 -21.58 5.05
CA ALA A 19 4.65 -22.72 5.78
C ALA A 19 3.73 -23.30 6.87
N ASP A 20 2.68 -22.56 7.24
CA ASP A 20 1.66 -22.92 8.23
C ASP A 20 0.51 -23.77 7.63
N GLY A 21 0.62 -24.18 6.36
CA GLY A 21 -0.44 -24.89 5.64
C GLY A 21 -1.60 -23.99 5.21
N ILE A 22 -1.46 -22.67 5.38
CA ILE A 22 -2.37 -21.67 4.82
C ILE A 22 -1.88 -21.32 3.42
N ALA A 23 -2.82 -21.14 2.49
CA ALA A 23 -2.52 -20.61 1.17
C ALA A 23 -3.38 -19.38 0.90
N TYR A 24 -2.97 -18.57 -0.07
CA TYR A 24 -3.75 -17.43 -0.53
C TYR A 24 -3.94 -17.49 -2.03
N GLU A 25 -5.20 -17.44 -2.47
CA GLU A 25 -5.53 -17.31 -3.90
C GLU A 25 -5.52 -15.83 -4.28
N LEU A 26 -4.70 -15.47 -5.26
CA LEU A 26 -4.65 -14.15 -5.88
C LEU A 26 -5.92 -13.91 -6.72
N LEU A 27 -6.55 -12.76 -6.51
CA LEU A 27 -7.79 -12.37 -7.18
C LEU A 27 -7.53 -11.22 -8.15
N LYS A 28 -8.01 -10.01 -7.84
CA LYS A 28 -7.87 -8.83 -8.70
C LYS A 28 -6.67 -7.97 -8.31
N PRO A 29 -5.95 -7.40 -9.29
CA PRO A 29 -4.90 -6.42 -9.02
C PRO A 29 -5.52 -5.09 -8.54
N LEU A 30 -4.91 -4.52 -7.50
CA LEU A 30 -5.14 -3.14 -7.04
C LEU A 30 -4.07 -2.20 -7.60
N ALA A 31 -2.84 -2.70 -7.75
CA ALA A 31 -1.76 -2.03 -8.47
C ALA A 31 -1.00 -3.07 -9.31
N THR A 32 -0.86 -2.76 -10.59
CA THR A 32 -0.08 -3.57 -11.54
C THR A 32 1.42 -3.46 -11.29
N TYR A 33 2.21 -4.31 -11.96
CA TYR A 33 3.66 -4.36 -11.82
C TYR A 33 4.31 -2.98 -12.02
N ARG A 34 5.02 -2.48 -11.00
CA ARG A 34 5.80 -1.24 -11.06
C ARG A 34 7.18 -1.44 -10.47
N SER A 35 8.21 -1.10 -11.23
CA SER A 35 9.58 -0.98 -10.72
C SER A 35 9.69 0.19 -9.75
N CYS A 36 10.37 -0.03 -8.63
CA CYS A 36 10.66 0.94 -7.58
C CYS A 36 12.15 0.83 -7.22
N HIS A 37 12.84 1.96 -7.27
CA HIS A 37 14.27 2.04 -6.95
C HIS A 37 14.52 2.87 -5.69
N ASP A 38 13.48 3.10 -4.88
CA ASP A 38 13.55 3.90 -3.66
C ASP A 38 14.21 3.11 -2.52
N GLY A 39 14.05 1.78 -2.53
CA GLY A 39 14.70 0.85 -1.61
C GLY A 39 16.05 0.31 -2.08
N THR A 40 16.77 -0.31 -1.14
CA THR A 40 18.00 -1.09 -1.40
C THR A 40 17.80 -2.54 -0.95
N PRO A 41 17.98 -3.54 -1.82
CA PRO A 41 18.10 -3.46 -3.30
C PRO A 41 16.81 -2.98 -3.98
N ALA A 42 16.87 -2.76 -5.31
CA ALA A 42 15.71 -2.36 -6.10
C ALA A 42 14.66 -3.47 -6.19
N GLU A 43 13.39 -3.09 -6.19
CA GLU A 43 12.26 -4.03 -6.23
C GLU A 43 11.22 -3.59 -7.25
N ALA A 44 10.57 -4.53 -7.91
CA ALA A 44 9.24 -4.31 -8.46
C ALA A 44 8.17 -4.66 -7.42
N ARG A 45 7.02 -3.99 -7.52
CA ARG A 45 5.86 -4.27 -6.66
C ARG A 45 4.61 -4.56 -7.46
N MET A 46 3.80 -5.46 -6.94
CA MET A 46 2.41 -5.71 -7.33
C MET A 46 1.54 -5.72 -6.08
N VAL A 47 0.33 -5.19 -6.17
CA VAL A 47 -0.65 -5.24 -5.08
C VAL A 47 -1.90 -5.89 -5.61
N LEU A 48 -2.36 -6.95 -4.96
CA LEU A 48 -3.55 -7.69 -5.35
C LEU A 48 -4.45 -7.91 -4.13
N THR A 49 -5.74 -8.09 -4.39
CA THR A 49 -6.61 -8.74 -3.42
C THR A 49 -6.36 -10.25 -3.44
N CYS A 50 -6.58 -10.91 -2.31
CA CYS A 50 -6.48 -12.36 -2.19
C CYS A 50 -7.49 -12.91 -1.19
N ARG A 51 -7.73 -14.22 -1.23
CA ARG A 51 -8.54 -14.94 -0.23
C ARG A 51 -7.72 -16.03 0.42
N ARG A 52 -7.91 -16.16 1.74
CA ARG A 52 -7.28 -17.23 2.51
C ARG A 52 -7.91 -18.57 2.14
N ARG A 53 -7.06 -19.59 1.98
CA ARG A 53 -7.44 -20.98 1.78
C ARG A 53 -6.89 -21.84 2.92
N VAL A 54 -7.72 -22.76 3.40
CA VAL A 54 -7.34 -23.81 4.36
C VAL A 54 -7.79 -25.13 3.75
N GLY A 55 -6.83 -25.88 3.19
CA GLY A 55 -7.13 -27.02 2.31
C GLY A 55 -7.97 -26.60 1.09
N ASP A 56 -9.08 -27.29 0.87
CA ASP A 56 -10.01 -27.00 -0.23
C ASP A 56 -11.04 -25.91 0.10
N SER A 57 -11.09 -25.45 1.34
CA SER A 57 -12.02 -24.39 1.77
C SER A 57 -11.42 -23.00 1.57
N SER A 58 -12.24 -22.05 1.11
CA SER A 58 -11.89 -20.63 1.00
C SER A 58 -12.64 -19.80 2.04
N SER A 59 -11.93 -18.86 2.67
CA SER A 59 -12.56 -17.86 3.53
C SER A 59 -13.36 -16.87 2.69
N PRO A 60 -14.52 -16.37 3.18
CA PRO A 60 -15.19 -15.23 2.58
C PRO A 60 -14.36 -13.94 2.69
N ASP A 61 -13.46 -13.87 3.67
CA ASP A 61 -12.66 -12.67 3.93
C ASP A 61 -11.63 -12.43 2.83
N GLU A 62 -11.61 -11.20 2.32
CA GLU A 62 -10.59 -10.73 1.40
C GLU A 62 -9.47 -9.98 2.14
N TYR A 63 -8.26 -10.23 1.68
CA TYR A 63 -7.04 -9.61 2.16
C TYR A 63 -6.35 -8.87 1.00
N VAL A 64 -5.34 -8.07 1.33
CA VAL A 64 -4.44 -7.49 0.35
C VAL A 64 -3.11 -8.22 0.42
N MET A 65 -2.60 -8.67 -0.71
CA MET A 65 -1.25 -9.18 -0.86
C MET A 65 -0.40 -8.19 -1.65
N LYS A 66 0.66 -7.67 -1.02
CA LYS A 66 1.73 -6.95 -1.69
C LYS A 66 2.86 -7.92 -1.98
N ILE A 67 3.18 -8.06 -3.27
CA ILE A 67 4.27 -8.91 -3.76
C ILE A 67 5.42 -7.98 -4.15
N LYS A 68 6.58 -8.19 -3.54
CA LYS A 68 7.82 -7.44 -3.83
C LYS A 68 8.83 -8.39 -4.45
N ILE A 69 9.41 -7.97 -5.56
CA ILE A 69 10.24 -8.81 -6.44
C ILE A 69 11.56 -8.10 -6.59
N GLN A 70 12.68 -8.70 -6.16
CA GLN A 70 13.99 -8.11 -6.43
C GLN A 70 14.20 -7.97 -7.94
N ILE A 71 14.61 -6.79 -8.40
CA ILE A 71 14.91 -6.54 -9.81
C ILE A 71 16.36 -6.11 -9.97
N PRO A 72 16.93 -6.23 -11.18
CA PRO A 72 18.20 -5.60 -11.51
C PRO A 72 18.23 -4.12 -11.10
N GLY A 73 19.37 -3.68 -10.56
CA GLY A 73 19.55 -2.32 -10.07
C GLY A 73 19.59 -1.25 -11.17
N GLY A 74 19.75 -1.67 -12.43
CA GLY A 74 19.85 -0.81 -13.60
C GLY A 74 21.13 0.04 -13.60
N GLU A 75 21.12 1.15 -14.35
CA GLU A 75 22.28 2.07 -14.42
C GLU A 75 22.70 2.63 -13.06
N ARG A 76 21.75 2.77 -12.13
CA ARG A 76 22.01 3.29 -10.78
C ARG A 76 22.82 2.33 -9.90
N ARG A 77 22.78 1.03 -10.20
CA ARG A 77 23.42 -0.04 -9.42
C ARG A 77 23.79 -1.19 -10.36
N PRO A 78 25.04 -1.25 -10.84
CA PRO A 78 25.45 -2.18 -11.88
C PRO A 78 25.57 -3.64 -11.42
N SER A 79 25.53 -3.91 -10.12
CA SER A 79 25.51 -5.29 -9.61
C SER A 79 24.11 -5.89 -9.79
N ASN A 80 24.04 -6.97 -10.57
CA ASN A 80 22.86 -7.83 -10.70
C ASN A 80 23.06 -9.15 -9.95
N SER A 81 23.86 -9.15 -8.88
CA SER A 81 23.96 -10.31 -8.01
C SER A 81 22.73 -10.35 -7.10
N PRO A 82 22.02 -11.48 -7.00
CA PRO A 82 20.98 -11.66 -5.99
C PRO A 82 21.45 -11.26 -4.60
N GLU A 83 20.61 -10.54 -3.87
CA GLU A 83 20.91 -10.10 -2.50
C GLU A 83 19.99 -10.80 -1.52
N VAL A 84 20.44 -10.92 -0.26
CA VAL A 84 19.68 -11.60 0.78
C VAL A 84 18.71 -10.63 1.46
N GLY A 85 17.47 -11.07 1.64
CA GLY A 85 16.45 -10.34 2.40
C GLY A 85 15.64 -9.38 1.55
N PRO A 86 14.58 -8.77 2.11
CA PRO A 86 13.80 -7.77 1.40
C PRO A 86 14.57 -6.44 1.30
N SER A 87 14.11 -5.53 0.45
CA SER A 87 14.66 -4.17 0.41
C SER A 87 14.44 -3.42 1.72
N THR A 88 15.18 -2.33 1.91
CA THR A 88 14.99 -1.40 3.03
C THR A 88 13.55 -0.89 3.15
N THR A 89 12.84 -0.62 2.05
CA THR A 89 11.46 -0.13 2.09
C THR A 89 10.49 -1.23 2.51
N THR A 90 10.69 -2.46 2.01
CA THR A 90 9.91 -3.63 2.43
C THR A 90 10.17 -3.99 3.90
N ALA A 91 11.42 -3.88 4.36
CA ALA A 91 11.76 -4.09 5.77
C ALA A 91 11.10 -3.03 6.68
N HIS A 92 11.12 -1.76 6.28
CA HIS A 92 10.42 -0.70 7.01
C HIS A 92 8.91 -0.93 7.06
N GLU A 93 8.28 -1.32 5.94
CA GLU A 93 6.85 -1.60 5.90
C GLU A 93 6.49 -2.77 6.83
N LEU A 94 7.29 -3.84 6.83
CA LEU A 94 7.09 -4.98 7.72
C LEU A 94 7.12 -4.54 9.19
N THR A 95 8.12 -3.75 9.59
CA THR A 95 8.22 -3.21 10.96
C THR A 95 6.99 -2.39 11.36
N ALA A 96 6.47 -1.54 10.47
CA ALA A 96 5.27 -0.75 10.76
C ALA A 96 4.03 -1.64 10.92
N LEU A 97 3.82 -2.59 10.01
CA LEU A 97 2.68 -3.50 10.05
C LEU A 97 2.71 -4.44 11.26
N GLU A 98 3.90 -4.85 11.70
CA GLU A 98 4.10 -5.61 12.94
C GLU A 98 3.75 -4.78 14.16
N LYS A 99 4.17 -3.51 14.24
CA LYS A 99 3.76 -2.59 15.31
C LYS A 99 2.23 -2.44 15.38
N PHE A 100 1.55 -2.38 14.24
CA PHE A 100 0.07 -2.27 14.22
C PHE A 100 -0.66 -3.56 14.58
N ARG A 101 -0.06 -4.74 14.33
CA ARG A 101 -0.71 -6.04 14.54
C ARG A 101 -1.25 -6.20 15.96
N ASP A 102 -0.51 -5.74 16.95
CA ASP A 102 -0.85 -5.91 18.37
C ASP A 102 -1.93 -4.93 18.85
N THR A 103 -2.35 -4.00 17.99
CA THR A 103 -3.28 -2.91 18.34
C THR A 103 -4.70 -3.10 17.83
N GLN A 104 -4.97 -4.12 17.00
CA GLN A 104 -6.25 -4.34 16.31
C GLN A 104 -6.81 -3.06 15.64
N SER A 105 -5.93 -2.29 14.98
CA SER A 105 -6.26 -0.96 14.46
C SER A 105 -7.38 -0.97 13.42
N ALA A 106 -8.31 -0.01 13.55
CA ALA A 106 -9.27 0.33 12.51
C ALA A 106 -8.74 1.40 11.52
N PHE A 107 -7.55 1.96 11.77
CA PHE A 107 -6.99 3.09 11.03
C PHE A 107 -5.90 2.70 10.04
N THR A 108 -5.32 1.52 10.18
CA THR A 108 -4.18 1.05 9.39
C THR A 108 -4.36 -0.42 9.02
N PRO A 109 -3.73 -0.90 7.93
CA PRO A 109 -3.69 -2.32 7.64
C PRO A 109 -2.79 -3.00 8.66
N VAL A 110 -3.14 -4.23 9.05
CA VAL A 110 -2.32 -5.05 9.95
C VAL A 110 -1.75 -6.25 9.23
N LEU A 111 -0.54 -6.68 9.61
CA LEU A 111 0.09 -7.86 9.04
C LEU A 111 -0.68 -9.13 9.42
N VAL A 112 -1.08 -9.91 8.42
CA VAL A 112 -1.75 -11.20 8.59
C VAL A 112 -0.77 -12.35 8.39
N ASN A 113 0.04 -12.31 7.32
CA ASN A 113 1.05 -13.33 7.06
C ASN A 113 2.21 -12.75 6.24
N PHE A 114 3.38 -13.39 6.32
CA PHE A 114 4.57 -12.97 5.58
C PHE A 114 5.38 -14.17 5.10
N LYS A 115 5.78 -14.14 3.84
CA LYS A 115 6.61 -15.18 3.22
C LYS A 115 7.75 -14.56 2.43
N LYS A 116 8.93 -15.17 2.56
CA LYS A 116 10.06 -14.99 1.64
C LYS A 116 10.18 -16.23 0.75
N ALA A 117 10.49 -16.02 -0.52
CA ALA A 117 10.83 -17.08 -1.46
C ALA A 117 12.00 -16.64 -2.34
N VAL A 118 12.53 -17.58 -3.12
CA VAL A 118 13.57 -17.32 -4.12
C VAL A 118 12.90 -17.31 -5.49
N GLN A 119 13.31 -16.37 -6.34
CA GLN A 119 12.83 -16.25 -7.71
C GLN A 119 13.29 -17.46 -8.53
N PRO A 120 12.38 -18.03 -9.36
CA PRO A 120 12.75 -19.09 -10.28
C PRO A 120 13.58 -18.53 -11.45
N ALA A 121 14.01 -19.40 -12.37
CA ALA A 121 14.85 -19.04 -13.51
C ALA A 121 14.18 -18.03 -14.47
N GLU A 122 12.85 -17.99 -14.46
CA GLU A 122 12.00 -17.13 -15.30
C GLU A 122 11.74 -15.76 -14.66
N GLY A 123 12.16 -15.56 -13.40
CA GLY A 123 12.04 -14.29 -12.70
C GLY A 123 12.95 -13.20 -13.29
N PRO A 124 12.66 -11.91 -13.04
CA PRO A 124 13.47 -10.80 -13.53
C PRO A 124 14.90 -10.78 -12.97
N LEU A 125 15.13 -11.43 -11.82
CA LEU A 125 16.45 -11.66 -11.26
C LEU A 125 16.53 -13.08 -10.68
N PRO A 126 16.91 -14.09 -11.49
CA PRO A 126 17.01 -15.47 -11.03
C PRO A 126 17.86 -15.62 -9.77
N GLY A 127 17.36 -16.34 -8.76
CA GLY A 127 18.01 -16.46 -7.46
C GLY A 127 17.83 -15.25 -6.53
N GLY A 128 17.29 -14.14 -7.02
CA GLY A 128 16.83 -13.00 -6.21
C GLY A 128 15.65 -13.38 -5.33
N TYR A 129 15.28 -12.53 -4.39
CA TYR A 129 14.16 -12.83 -3.50
C TYR A 129 12.80 -12.40 -4.08
N LEU A 130 11.76 -13.04 -3.55
CA LEU A 130 10.36 -12.62 -3.57
C LEU A 130 9.91 -12.45 -2.13
N THR A 131 9.12 -11.42 -1.85
CA THR A 131 8.37 -11.35 -0.59
C THR A 131 6.89 -11.16 -0.82
N PHE A 132 6.09 -11.78 0.03
CA PHE A 132 4.64 -11.74 0.01
C PHE A 132 4.18 -11.23 1.38
N LEU A 133 3.62 -10.03 1.40
CA LEU A 133 3.06 -9.40 2.59
C LEU A 133 1.54 -9.49 2.47
N VAL A 134 0.90 -10.27 3.34
CA VAL A 134 -0.55 -10.35 3.43
C VAL A 134 -1.00 -9.45 4.57
N MET A 135 -1.91 -8.54 4.28
CA MET A 135 -2.46 -7.59 5.24
C MET A 135 -3.98 -7.51 5.13
N THR A 136 -4.63 -7.00 6.17
CA THR A 136 -6.08 -6.77 6.15
C THR A 136 -6.48 -5.84 5.02
N LYS A 137 -7.59 -6.16 4.34
CA LYS A 137 -8.21 -5.25 3.39
C LYS A 137 -9.11 -4.27 4.16
N LEU A 138 -8.85 -2.99 4.00
CA LEU A 138 -9.65 -1.92 4.60
C LEU A 138 -10.78 -1.50 3.65
N PRO A 139 -11.92 -1.00 4.16
CA PRO A 139 -13.03 -0.52 3.34
C PRO A 139 -12.72 0.83 2.67
N GLY A 140 -13.60 1.25 1.76
CA GLY A 140 -13.47 2.50 1.04
C GLY A 140 -12.55 2.45 -0.19
N ASP A 141 -12.37 3.62 -0.79
CA ASP A 141 -11.44 3.85 -1.90
C ASP A 141 -10.54 5.05 -1.57
N SER A 142 -9.44 5.19 -2.31
CA SER A 142 -8.50 6.28 -2.08
C SER A 142 -9.12 7.63 -2.40
N LEU A 143 -8.81 8.65 -1.59
CA LEU A 143 -9.25 10.02 -1.84
C LEU A 143 -8.79 10.56 -3.20
N PHE A 144 -7.69 10.03 -3.73
CA PHE A 144 -7.25 10.32 -5.09
C PHE A 144 -8.24 9.80 -6.15
N ASN A 145 -8.65 8.53 -6.05
CA ASN A 145 -9.61 7.92 -6.98
C ASN A 145 -11.01 8.53 -6.85
N MET A 146 -11.39 8.91 -5.63
CA MET A 146 -12.68 9.52 -5.36
C MET A 146 -12.76 11.01 -5.74
N TYR A 147 -11.70 11.56 -6.35
CA TYR A 147 -11.64 12.98 -6.74
C TYR A 147 -11.95 13.93 -5.58
N TYR A 148 -11.24 13.77 -4.46
CA TYR A 148 -11.47 14.53 -3.22
C TYR A 148 -11.81 16.01 -3.39
N TRP A 149 -11.10 16.74 -4.27
CA TRP A 149 -11.34 18.18 -4.48
C TRP A 149 -12.63 18.52 -5.24
N GLY A 150 -13.25 17.56 -5.92
CA GLY A 150 -14.59 17.67 -6.49
C GLY A 150 -15.72 17.41 -5.50
N MET A 151 -15.42 16.96 -4.28
CA MET A 151 -16.42 16.67 -3.26
C MET A 151 -16.98 17.96 -2.60
N PRO A 152 -18.23 17.92 -2.09
CA PRO A 152 -18.79 19.00 -1.28
C PRO A 152 -17.90 19.37 -0.10
N THR A 153 -17.88 20.66 0.26
CA THR A 153 -17.05 21.17 1.36
C THR A 153 -17.37 20.49 2.69
N GLU A 154 -18.63 20.17 2.93
CA GLU A 154 -19.10 19.49 4.14
C GLU A 154 -18.48 18.10 4.27
N GLU A 155 -18.45 17.35 3.16
CA GLU A 155 -17.82 16.03 3.14
C GLU A 155 -16.30 16.12 3.28
N ARG A 156 -15.65 17.07 2.62
CA ARG A 156 -14.20 17.29 2.76
C ARG A 156 -13.82 17.65 4.19
N ASN A 157 -14.65 18.43 4.87
CA ASN A 157 -14.46 18.77 6.29
C ASN A 157 -14.61 17.53 7.18
N GLU A 158 -15.59 16.68 6.92
CA GLU A 158 -15.78 15.40 7.64
C GLU A 158 -14.57 14.47 7.46
N ILE A 159 -14.12 14.28 6.21
CA ILE A 159 -12.94 13.48 5.87
C ILE A 159 -11.71 14.01 6.61
N THR A 160 -11.49 15.33 6.57
CA THR A 160 -10.37 16.01 7.24
C THR A 160 -10.36 15.74 8.75
N GLN A 161 -11.52 15.82 9.40
CA GLN A 161 -11.63 15.53 10.84
C GLN A 161 -11.32 14.06 11.14
N LYS A 162 -11.87 13.12 10.37
CA LYS A 162 -11.63 11.68 10.55
C LYS A 162 -10.19 11.28 10.24
N PHE A 163 -9.59 11.91 9.24
CA PHE A 163 -8.18 11.75 8.89
C PHE A 163 -7.27 12.18 10.05
N LEU A 164 -7.50 13.34 10.67
CA LEU A 164 -6.69 13.79 11.81
C LEU A 164 -6.79 12.83 13.00
N VAL A 165 -7.96 12.23 13.24
CA VAL A 165 -8.10 11.19 14.28
C VAL A 165 -7.23 9.98 13.96
N ALA A 166 -7.29 9.46 12.73
CA ALA A 166 -6.45 8.34 12.30
C ALA A 166 -4.95 8.68 12.40
N LEU A 167 -4.54 9.87 11.95
CA LEU A 167 -3.15 10.30 11.98
C LEU A 167 -2.62 10.46 13.41
N LYS A 168 -3.40 11.08 14.32
CA LYS A 168 -3.04 11.20 15.74
C LYS A 168 -2.85 9.83 16.39
N TRP A 169 -3.70 8.87 16.05
CA TRP A 169 -3.57 7.50 16.53
C TRP A 169 -2.26 6.85 16.05
N ILE A 170 -1.88 7.04 14.78
CA ILE A 170 -0.63 6.49 14.21
C ILE A 170 0.60 7.10 14.90
N TYR A 171 0.60 8.42 15.14
CA TYR A 171 1.68 9.08 15.89
C TYR A 171 1.80 8.53 17.31
N ALA A 172 0.68 8.21 17.96
CA ALA A 172 0.69 7.58 19.28
C ALA A 172 1.28 6.15 19.28
N GLN A 173 1.41 5.50 18.11
CA GLN A 173 2.14 4.23 17.94
C GLN A 173 3.65 4.44 17.67
N GLY A 174 4.11 5.68 17.76
CA GLY A 174 5.48 6.08 17.51
C GLY A 174 5.89 6.07 16.04
N ILE A 175 4.93 6.28 15.13
CA ILE A 175 5.13 6.26 13.68
C ILE A 175 4.73 7.62 13.09
N GLU A 176 5.67 8.26 12.41
CA GLU A 176 5.41 9.40 11.51
C GLU A 176 5.41 8.90 10.06
N PRO A 177 4.27 8.92 9.34
CA PRO A 177 4.26 8.61 7.92
C PRO A 177 5.00 9.68 7.10
N VAL A 178 5.84 9.25 6.14
CA VAL A 178 6.59 10.15 5.26
C VAL A 178 6.00 10.18 3.85
N ASP A 179 5.47 9.06 3.36
CA ASP A 179 4.82 9.03 2.05
C ASP A 179 3.39 9.58 2.09
N CYS A 180 3.29 10.90 2.17
CA CYS A 180 2.03 11.61 2.28
C CYS A 180 1.37 11.82 0.91
N GLY A 181 0.07 11.55 0.83
CA GLY A 181 -0.76 11.91 -0.32
C GLY A 181 -2.11 11.25 -0.33
N LEU A 182 -3.04 11.81 -1.09
CA LEU A 182 -4.44 11.35 -1.16
C LEU A 182 -4.60 9.89 -1.62
N ARG A 183 -3.61 9.33 -2.32
CA ARG A 183 -3.61 7.92 -2.74
C ARG A 183 -3.44 6.94 -1.56
N ASN A 184 -2.88 7.42 -0.45
CA ASN A 184 -2.60 6.64 0.75
C ASN A 184 -3.65 6.87 1.86
N ILE A 185 -4.75 7.57 1.54
CA ILE A 185 -5.88 7.79 2.45
C ILE A 185 -7.11 7.13 1.83
N LEU A 186 -7.70 6.16 2.53
CA LEU A 186 -8.97 5.54 2.11
C LEU A 186 -10.13 6.16 2.89
N TRP A 187 -11.25 6.37 2.19
CA TRP A 187 -12.50 6.86 2.78
C TRP A 187 -13.65 5.92 2.46
N GLU A 188 -14.34 5.47 3.51
CA GLU A 188 -15.60 4.72 3.41
C GLU A 188 -16.77 5.62 3.82
N ARG A 189 -17.69 5.86 2.87
CA ARG A 189 -18.79 6.82 3.05
C ARG A 189 -19.85 6.29 4.00
N GLU A 190 -20.12 5.00 4.00
CA GLU A 190 -21.20 4.40 4.79
C GLU A 190 -20.85 4.43 6.29
N THR A 191 -19.64 4.00 6.63
CA THR A 191 -19.20 3.90 8.02
C THR A 191 -18.45 5.14 8.51
N LYS A 192 -18.19 6.10 7.63
CA LYS A 192 -17.41 7.33 7.91
C LYS A 192 -16.02 6.99 8.45
N THR A 193 -15.41 5.95 7.88
CA THR A 193 -14.11 5.44 8.28
C THR A 193 -13.03 6.01 7.38
N CYS A 194 -11.99 6.56 8.00
CA CYS A 194 -10.80 7.05 7.32
C CYS A 194 -9.59 6.21 7.75
N THR A 195 -8.85 5.69 6.79
CA THR A 195 -7.66 4.86 7.05
C THR A 195 -6.47 5.33 6.25
N ILE A 196 -5.28 5.07 6.77
CA ILE A 196 -4.01 5.41 6.14
C ILE A 196 -3.27 4.12 5.81
N ILE A 197 -2.72 4.02 4.60
CA ILE A 197 -2.05 2.85 4.05
C ILE A 197 -0.65 3.19 3.49
N ASP A 198 0.08 2.17 3.03
CA ASP A 198 1.40 2.27 2.35
C ASP A 198 2.53 2.83 3.24
N PHE A 199 2.88 2.10 4.31
CA PHE A 199 3.93 2.48 5.26
C PHE A 199 5.34 2.06 4.79
N GLU A 200 5.65 2.19 3.50
CA GLU A 200 6.98 1.92 2.95
C GLU A 200 8.01 3.00 3.35
N LEU A 201 7.54 4.21 3.66
CA LEU A 201 8.35 5.34 4.12
C LEU A 201 7.71 5.97 5.36
N TRP A 202 8.36 5.79 6.50
CA TRP A 202 7.97 6.37 7.78
C TRP A 202 9.21 6.64 8.65
N ARG A 203 9.03 7.36 9.76
CA ARG A 203 10.05 7.63 10.77
C ARG A 203 9.54 7.24 12.15
N GLU A 204 10.43 6.71 12.97
CA GLU A 204 10.14 6.56 14.39
C GLU A 204 10.08 7.93 15.07
N THR A 205 9.10 8.11 15.95
CA THR A 205 8.88 9.35 16.68
C THR A 205 8.32 9.05 18.04
N ASP A 206 8.73 9.80 19.07
CA ASP A 206 8.07 9.82 20.38
C ASP A 206 7.20 11.08 20.54
N ALA A 207 7.24 11.98 19.56
CA ALA A 207 6.48 13.21 19.57
C ALA A 207 5.02 12.93 19.14
N PRO A 208 4.03 13.55 19.80
CA PRO A 208 2.65 13.54 19.32
C PRO A 208 2.55 14.28 17.98
N LEU A 209 1.38 14.16 17.32
CA LEU A 209 1.10 14.93 16.12
C LEU A 209 1.33 16.43 16.40
N GLY A 210 2.06 17.08 15.49
CA GLY A 210 2.33 18.51 15.57
C GLY A 210 1.14 19.36 15.15
N ASP A 211 1.40 20.31 14.26
CA ASP A 211 0.39 21.24 13.75
C ASP A 211 -0.54 20.54 12.74
N ASP A 212 -1.81 20.38 13.11
CA ASP A 212 -2.86 19.78 12.27
C ASP A 212 -2.91 20.44 10.87
N THR A 213 -2.74 21.76 10.77
CA THR A 213 -2.81 22.48 9.47
C THR A 213 -1.64 22.09 8.57
N LYS A 214 -0.43 21.98 9.14
CA LYS A 214 0.76 21.57 8.38
C LYS A 214 0.62 20.14 7.89
N GLU A 215 0.05 19.26 8.69
CA GLU A 215 -0.17 17.87 8.30
C GLU A 215 -1.24 17.78 7.20
N LEU A 216 -2.36 18.49 7.34
CA LEU A 216 -3.35 18.56 6.26
C LEU A 216 -2.76 19.10 4.95
N GLN A 217 -1.82 20.05 5.03
CA GLN A 217 -1.11 20.52 3.84
C GLN A 217 -0.17 19.45 3.26
N ARG A 218 0.61 18.78 4.10
CA ARG A 218 1.55 17.71 3.71
C ARG A 218 0.84 16.55 3.02
N TRP A 219 -0.38 16.23 3.45
CA TRP A 219 -1.22 15.17 2.88
C TRP A 219 -2.07 15.62 1.68
N GLY A 220 -2.07 16.92 1.35
CA GLY A 220 -2.83 17.46 0.23
C GLY A 220 -4.33 17.62 0.50
N LEU A 221 -4.72 17.77 1.76
CA LEU A 221 -6.09 17.97 2.23
C LEU A 221 -6.44 19.46 2.47
N ALA A 222 -5.44 20.31 2.74
CA ALA A 222 -5.66 21.73 3.06
C ALA A 222 -5.74 22.65 1.83
N ARG A 223 -5.07 22.29 0.73
CA ARG A 223 -5.05 23.12 -0.49
C ARG A 223 -5.01 22.26 -1.76
N GLN A 224 -5.92 22.55 -2.68
CA GLN A 224 -5.89 21.98 -4.02
C GLN A 224 -4.61 22.45 -4.73
N PRO A 225 -3.77 21.53 -5.25
CA PRO A 225 -2.65 21.91 -6.09
C PRO A 225 -3.14 22.78 -7.25
N ALA A 226 -2.43 23.87 -7.56
CA ALA A 226 -2.76 24.68 -8.72
C ALA A 226 -2.70 23.81 -9.98
N ALA A 227 -3.73 23.87 -10.82
CA ALA A 227 -3.72 23.18 -12.11
C ALA A 227 -2.51 23.66 -12.93
N LYS A 228 -1.76 22.75 -13.54
CA LYS A 228 -0.57 23.13 -14.32
C LYS A 228 -0.94 23.83 -15.62
N ASN A 229 -2.17 23.61 -16.10
CA ASN A 229 -2.72 24.27 -17.27
C ASN A 229 -4.25 24.35 -17.22
N HIS A 230 -4.82 25.17 -18.11
CA HIS A 230 -6.26 25.39 -18.21
C HIS A 230 -7.06 24.12 -18.52
N TRP A 231 -6.46 23.13 -19.19
CA TRP A 231 -7.12 21.86 -19.52
C TRP A 231 -7.26 20.95 -18.30
N GLU A 232 -6.26 20.92 -17.41
CA GLU A 232 -6.34 20.24 -16.12
C GLU A 232 -7.39 20.88 -15.20
N ALA A 233 -7.46 22.21 -15.17
CA ALA A 233 -8.50 22.92 -14.41
C ALA A 233 -9.91 22.61 -14.93
N TRP A 234 -10.09 22.58 -16.25
CA TRP A 234 -11.37 22.30 -16.90
C TRP A 234 -11.82 20.84 -16.68
N ASN A 235 -10.92 19.86 -16.82
CA ASN A 235 -11.25 18.46 -16.58
C ASN A 235 -11.57 18.14 -15.10
N GLN A 236 -11.05 18.93 -14.15
CA GLN A 236 -11.36 18.79 -12.72
C GLN A 236 -12.75 19.34 -12.34
N MET A 237 -13.36 20.19 -13.19
CA MET A 237 -14.69 20.76 -12.93
C MET A 237 -15.85 19.88 -13.45
N PHE A 238 -15.57 18.97 -14.38
CA PHE A 238 -16.59 18.19 -15.10
C PHE A 238 -16.40 16.66 -14.95
N ARG A 239 -15.65 16.22 -13.94
CA ARG A 239 -15.51 14.79 -13.58
C ARG A 239 -15.86 14.57 -12.11
#